data_AF-V8QXM5-F1
#
_entry.id   AF-V8QXM5-F1
#
_cell.length_a   1.000
_cell.length_b   1.000
_cell.length_c   1.000
_cell.angle_alpha   90.00
_cell.angle_beta   90.00
_cell.angle_gamma   90.00
#
_symmetry.space_group_name_H-M   'P 1'
#
loop_
_entity.id
_entity.type
_entity.pdbx_description
1 polymer ?
#
loop_
_entity_poly.entity_id
_entity_poly.type
_entity_poly.pdbx_seq_one_letter_code
_entity_poly.pdbx_strand_id
1 'polypeptide(L)'
;MKPNATIFKRRSKYSVKNWKLTWKDILPISVSALAALFSGYTALVTQKYTTDTTVQKDYVQIAIQILREPRRDDDSEIRLWAKKMVDKNSPVPIPQEAADQLSVSKILIGWTDNHPILNRIMKRSSECPAVDISEMPVNQHSAVESLKKQCDKNSGDLTLLKTYLRMIKDGAK
;
A
#
# COMPACT_ATOMS: atom_id res chain seq x y z
N MET A 1 39.50 -13.90 -27.73
CA MET A 1 39.73 -14.68 -26.49
C MET A 1 38.78 -15.86 -26.47
N LYS A 2 39.28 -17.10 -26.42
CA LYS A 2 38.49 -18.34 -26.44
C LYS A 2 38.50 -18.98 -25.03
N PRO A 3 37.37 -19.36 -24.43
CA PRO A 3 37.38 -20.04 -23.14
C PRO A 3 37.73 -21.53 -23.29
N ASN A 4 38.60 -21.98 -22.40
CA ASN A 4 39.20 -23.31 -22.33
C ASN A 4 38.33 -24.20 -21.42
N ALA A 5 37.74 -25.26 -21.97
CA ALA A 5 36.88 -26.18 -21.22
C ALA A 5 37.72 -27.29 -20.56
N THR A 6 37.80 -27.29 -19.23
CA THR A 6 38.43 -28.36 -18.46
C THR A 6 37.40 -29.39 -18.01
N ILE A 7 37.57 -30.61 -18.51
CA ILE A 7 36.72 -31.78 -18.24
C ILE A 7 37.13 -32.40 -16.89
N PHE A 8 36.29 -32.29 -15.87
CA PHE A 8 36.52 -32.89 -14.55
C PHE A 8 35.87 -34.28 -14.48
N LYS A 9 36.66 -35.34 -14.69
CA LYS A 9 36.21 -36.74 -14.67
C LYS A 9 36.39 -37.34 -13.26
N ARG A 10 35.37 -37.25 -12.40
CA ARG A 10 35.36 -37.95 -11.10
C ARG A 10 34.97 -39.43 -11.28
N ARG A 11 35.94 -40.33 -11.11
CA ARG A 11 35.67 -41.77 -10.89
C ARG A 11 35.50 -42.01 -9.39
N SER A 12 34.30 -42.30 -8.91
CA SER A 12 34.11 -42.87 -7.58
C SER A 12 34.04 -44.40 -7.68
N LYS A 13 35.07 -45.08 -7.18
CA LYS A 13 35.05 -46.53 -6.95
C LYS A 13 34.39 -46.79 -5.60
N TYR A 14 33.08 -47.06 -5.58
CA TYR A 14 32.44 -47.63 -4.40
C TYR A 14 32.51 -49.15 -4.50
N SER A 15 33.31 -49.74 -3.62
CA SER A 15 33.48 -51.18 -3.44
C SER A 15 32.34 -51.70 -2.57
N VAL A 16 31.33 -52.30 -3.21
CA VAL A 16 30.19 -52.92 -2.53
C VAL A 16 30.55 -54.37 -2.23
N LYS A 17 31.11 -54.64 -1.05
CA LYS A 17 31.24 -56.02 -0.54
C LYS A 17 30.57 -56.13 0.82
N ASN A 18 29.46 -56.87 0.81
CA ASN A 18 28.80 -57.54 1.93
C ASN A 18 28.35 -56.65 3.10
N TRP A 19 27.26 -55.92 2.90
CA TRP A 19 26.40 -55.51 4.02
C TRP A 19 25.19 -56.44 4.11
N LYS A 20 25.21 -57.32 5.10
CA LYS A 20 24.01 -58.02 5.56
C LYS A 20 23.16 -57.03 6.35
N LEU A 21 22.22 -56.39 5.66
CA LEU A 21 21.25 -55.48 6.26
C LEU A 21 20.27 -56.28 7.13
N THR A 22 20.37 -56.14 8.44
CA THR A 22 19.37 -56.64 9.39
C THR A 22 18.26 -55.61 9.51
N TRP A 23 17.00 -56.04 9.34
CA TRP A 23 15.79 -55.18 9.30
C TRP A 23 15.54 -54.34 10.56
N LYS A 24 16.32 -54.52 11.63
CA LYS A 24 16.16 -53.79 12.90
C LYS A 24 16.84 -52.41 12.91
N ASP A 25 17.77 -52.15 12.00
CA ASP A 25 18.54 -50.89 11.97
C ASP A 25 17.97 -49.81 11.04
N ILE A 26 16.85 -50.10 10.35
CA ILE A 26 16.26 -49.23 9.31
C ILE A 26 15.23 -48.23 9.90
N LEU A 27 14.86 -48.35 11.17
CA LEU A 27 13.72 -47.61 11.74
C LEU A 27 13.93 -46.14 12.18
N PRO A 28 15.14 -45.58 12.38
CA PRO A 28 15.25 -44.16 12.72
C PRO A 28 15.58 -43.22 11.55
N ILE A 29 15.90 -43.71 10.35
CA ILE A 29 16.37 -42.86 9.23
C ILE A 29 15.22 -42.38 8.32
N SER A 30 14.07 -43.04 8.33
CA SER A 30 12.97 -42.74 7.39
C SER A 30 12.05 -41.59 7.82
N VAL A 31 11.98 -41.25 9.11
CA VAL A 31 11.07 -40.20 9.60
C VAL A 31 11.60 -38.79 9.26
N SER A 32 12.91 -38.58 9.37
CA SER A 32 13.54 -37.27 9.14
C SER A 32 13.44 -36.80 7.68
N ALA A 33 13.57 -37.74 6.73
CA ALA A 33 13.48 -37.43 5.30
C ALA A 33 12.05 -37.09 4.86
N LEU A 34 11.04 -37.73 5.47
CA LEU A 34 9.63 -37.45 5.18
C LEU A 34 9.20 -36.09 5.76
N ALA A 35 9.69 -35.69 6.92
CA ALA A 35 9.39 -34.38 7.51
C ALA A 35 9.86 -33.20 6.63
N ALA A 36 11.04 -33.31 6.02
CA ALA A 36 11.57 -32.27 5.12
C ALA A 36 10.73 -32.09 3.84
N LEU A 37 10.20 -33.19 3.29
CA LEU A 37 9.33 -33.16 2.11
C LEU A 37 7.97 -32.51 2.42
N PHE A 38 7.40 -32.74 3.61
CA PHE A 38 6.15 -32.10 4.03
C PHE A 38 6.30 -30.60 4.30
N SER A 39 7.40 -30.16 4.93
CA SER A 39 7.64 -28.72 5.18
C SER A 39 7.88 -27.89 3.91
N GLY A 40 8.48 -28.49 2.87
CA GLY A 40 8.70 -27.82 1.60
C GLY A 40 7.41 -27.54 0.82
N TYR A 41 6.43 -28.47 0.91
CA TYR A 41 5.17 -28.33 0.19
C TYR A 41 4.29 -27.21 0.78
N THR A 42 4.26 -27.06 2.11
CA THR A 42 3.50 -25.98 2.76
C THR A 42 4.06 -24.60 2.43
N ALA A 43 5.38 -24.46 2.31
CA ALA A 43 6.03 -23.18 1.98
C ALA A 43 5.65 -22.65 0.59
N LEU A 44 5.51 -23.54 -0.41
CA LEU A 44 5.12 -23.18 -1.78
C LEU A 44 3.67 -22.72 -1.87
N VAL A 45 2.79 -23.29 -1.05
CA VAL A 45 1.37 -22.92 -1.03
C VAL A 45 1.17 -21.55 -0.38
N THR A 46 1.86 -21.27 0.74
CA THR A 46 1.77 -19.97 1.42
C THR A 46 2.36 -18.80 0.62
N GLN A 47 3.37 -19.02 -0.22
CA GLN A 47 3.95 -17.97 -1.05
C GLN A 47 2.98 -17.47 -2.14
N LYS A 48 2.16 -18.35 -2.72
CA LYS A 48 1.21 -17.95 -3.77
C LYS A 48 0.14 -16.99 -3.25
N TYR A 49 -0.47 -17.30 -2.10
CA TYR A 49 -1.50 -16.44 -1.50
C TYR A 49 -0.96 -15.07 -1.06
N THR A 50 0.30 -15.00 -0.62
CA THR A 50 0.92 -13.73 -0.18
C THR A 50 1.30 -12.84 -1.37
N THR A 51 1.68 -13.46 -2.49
CA THR A 51 2.04 -12.72 -3.72
C THR A 51 0.79 -12.11 -4.36
N ASP A 52 -0.30 -12.88 -4.46
CA ASP A 52 -1.53 -12.40 -5.08
C ASP A 52 -2.15 -11.23 -4.30
N THR A 53 -2.12 -11.28 -2.97
CA THR A 53 -2.66 -10.21 -2.11
C THR A 53 -1.83 -8.92 -2.17
N THR A 54 -0.51 -9.05 -2.28
CA THR A 54 0.39 -7.88 -2.44
C THR A 54 0.12 -7.18 -3.78
N VAL A 55 0.03 -7.96 -4.86
CA VAL A 55 -0.22 -7.45 -6.20
C VAL A 55 -1.59 -6.76 -6.30
N GLN A 56 -2.63 -7.34 -5.68
CA GLN A 56 -3.96 -6.72 -5.63
C GLN A 56 -3.94 -5.36 -4.93
N LYS A 57 -3.22 -5.25 -3.81
CA LYS A 57 -3.09 -3.99 -3.06
C LYS A 57 -2.42 -2.90 -3.90
N ASP A 58 -1.36 -3.24 -4.62
CA ASP A 58 -0.65 -2.28 -5.47
C ASP A 58 -1.55 -1.77 -6.61
N TYR A 59 -2.32 -2.65 -7.24
CA TYR A 59 -3.29 -2.24 -8.27
C TYR A 59 -4.38 -1.32 -7.73
N VAL A 60 -4.91 -1.60 -6.55
CA VAL A 60 -5.90 -0.72 -5.89
C VAL A 60 -5.27 0.64 -5.58
N GLN A 61 -4.03 0.67 -5.09
CA GLN A 61 -3.33 1.91 -4.78
C GLN A 61 -3.08 2.76 -6.04
N ILE A 62 -2.65 2.15 -7.14
CA ILE A 62 -2.48 2.82 -8.44
C ILE A 62 -3.83 3.36 -8.95
N ALA A 63 -4.87 2.54 -8.88
CA ALA A 63 -6.21 2.94 -9.31
C ALA A 63 -6.75 4.12 -8.50
N ILE A 64 -6.56 4.12 -7.17
CA ILE A 64 -6.93 5.25 -6.32
C ILE A 64 -6.13 6.51 -6.69
N GLN A 65 -4.84 6.37 -7.00
CA GLN A 65 -4.01 7.50 -7.41
C GLN A 65 -4.52 8.14 -8.71
N ILE A 66 -4.84 7.33 -9.73
CA ILE A 66 -5.45 7.77 -10.99
C ILE A 66 -6.79 8.49 -10.74
N LEU A 67 -7.63 7.92 -9.87
CA LEU A 67 -8.93 8.52 -9.57
C LEU A 67 -8.82 9.86 -8.83
N ARG A 68 -7.75 10.05 -8.04
CA ARG A 68 -7.45 11.30 -7.31
C ARG A 68 -6.91 12.42 -8.19
N GLU A 69 -6.26 12.09 -9.29
CA GLU A 69 -5.77 13.10 -10.22
C GLU A 69 -6.95 13.88 -10.84
N PRO A 70 -6.77 15.16 -11.23
CA PRO A 70 -7.81 15.92 -11.90
C PRO A 70 -8.14 15.28 -13.25
N ARG A 71 -9.44 15.19 -13.59
CA ARG A 71 -9.91 14.58 -14.83
C ARG A 71 -9.40 15.36 -16.05
N ARG A 72 -8.71 14.66 -16.94
CA ARG A 72 -8.37 15.13 -18.29
C ARG A 72 -9.33 14.51 -19.30
N ASP A 73 -9.50 15.15 -20.46
CA ASP A 73 -10.45 14.71 -21.48
C ASP A 73 -10.05 13.37 -22.12
N ASP A 74 -8.77 13.02 -22.08
CA ASP A 74 -8.17 11.77 -22.59
C ASP A 74 -8.16 10.60 -21.58
N ASP A 75 -8.48 10.84 -20.31
CA ASP A 75 -8.34 9.83 -19.24
C ASP A 75 -9.53 8.87 -19.09
N SER A 76 -10.56 8.96 -19.95
CA SER A 76 -11.83 8.26 -19.73
C SER A 76 -11.66 6.74 -19.61
N GLU A 77 -10.79 6.16 -20.44
CA GLU A 77 -10.53 4.72 -20.44
C GLU A 77 -9.72 4.29 -19.21
N ILE A 78 -8.69 5.06 -18.86
CA ILE A 78 -7.81 4.78 -17.71
C ILE A 78 -8.58 4.86 -16.39
N ARG A 79 -9.51 5.82 -16.27
CA ARG A 79 -10.39 5.93 -15.10
C ARG A 79 -11.40 4.80 -15.01
N LEU A 80 -11.94 4.35 -16.14
CA LEU A 80 -12.81 3.17 -16.18
C LEU A 80 -12.06 1.91 -15.73
N TRP A 81 -10.80 1.76 -16.16
CA TRP A 81 -9.92 0.69 -15.69
C TRP A 81 -9.67 0.80 -14.18
N ALA A 82 -9.36 1.99 -13.67
CA ALA A 82 -9.13 2.22 -12.25
C ALA A 82 -10.37 1.85 -11.42
N LYS A 83 -11.56 2.28 -11.85
CA LYS A 83 -12.84 1.91 -11.21
C LYS A 83 -13.00 0.39 -11.13
N LYS A 84 -12.80 -0.32 -12.25
CA LYS A 84 -12.88 -1.80 -12.28
C LYS A 84 -11.86 -2.47 -11.36
N MET A 85 -10.64 -1.94 -11.26
CA MET A 85 -9.62 -2.50 -10.39
C MET A 85 -9.93 -2.32 -8.91
N VAL A 86 -10.49 -1.17 -8.52
CA VAL A 86 -10.95 -0.96 -7.15
C VAL A 86 -12.13 -1.87 -6.83
N ASP A 87 -13.14 -1.94 -7.71
CA ASP A 87 -14.33 -2.78 -7.48
C ASP A 87 -13.99 -4.27 -7.38
N LYS A 88 -13.03 -4.75 -8.17
CA LYS A 88 -12.63 -6.16 -8.20
C LYS A 88 -11.80 -6.59 -6.99
N ASN A 89 -10.96 -5.70 -6.47
CA ASN A 89 -9.92 -6.06 -5.50
C ASN A 89 -10.14 -5.41 -4.11
N SER A 90 -11.05 -4.44 -3.98
CA SER A 90 -11.39 -3.84 -2.68
C SER A 90 -12.34 -4.77 -1.91
N PRO A 91 -12.03 -5.09 -0.64
CA PRO A 91 -12.95 -5.86 0.21
C PRO A 91 -14.22 -5.08 0.57
N VAL A 92 -14.19 -3.75 0.42
CA VAL A 92 -15.35 -2.87 0.61
C VAL A 92 -15.72 -2.30 -0.76
N PRO A 93 -16.86 -2.70 -1.35
CA PRO A 93 -17.31 -2.15 -2.63
C PRO A 93 -17.57 -0.65 -2.47
N ILE A 94 -17.00 0.16 -3.35
CA ILE A 94 -17.24 1.59 -3.35
C ILE A 94 -18.59 1.82 -4.05
N PRO A 95 -19.56 2.50 -3.42
CA PRO A 95 -20.81 2.81 -4.08
C PRO A 95 -20.54 3.67 -5.33
N GLN A 96 -21.26 3.38 -6.40
CA GLN A 96 -21.03 3.96 -7.73
C GLN A 96 -21.04 5.50 -7.70
N GLU A 97 -21.91 6.08 -6.87
CA GLU A 97 -21.99 7.52 -6.60
C GLU A 97 -20.71 8.09 -5.97
N ALA A 98 -20.07 7.37 -5.05
CA ALA A 98 -18.81 7.81 -4.43
C ALA A 98 -17.64 7.73 -5.42
N ALA A 99 -17.61 6.69 -6.26
CA ALA A 99 -16.62 6.57 -7.34
C ALA A 99 -16.76 7.71 -8.36
N ASP A 100 -17.99 8.07 -8.70
CA ASP A 100 -18.28 9.16 -9.61
C ASP A 100 -17.96 10.51 -8.94
N GLN A 101 -18.27 10.73 -7.67
CA GLN A 101 -17.87 11.91 -6.91
C GLN A 101 -16.34 12.07 -6.78
N LEU A 102 -15.61 10.97 -6.58
CA LEU A 102 -14.14 10.95 -6.59
C LEU A 102 -13.59 11.33 -7.97
N SER A 103 -14.23 10.88 -9.04
CA SER A 103 -13.86 11.23 -10.42
C SER A 103 -14.14 12.70 -10.76
N VAL A 104 -15.03 13.35 -10.01
CA VAL A 104 -15.37 14.77 -10.13
C VAL A 104 -14.80 15.56 -8.95
N SER A 105 -13.67 15.13 -8.37
CA SER A 105 -12.98 15.73 -7.20
C SER A 105 -12.64 17.24 -7.29
N LYS A 106 -13.00 17.92 -8.39
CA LYS A 106 -13.19 19.37 -8.46
C LYS A 106 -14.34 19.88 -7.57
N ILE A 107 -15.30 19.03 -7.21
CA ILE A 107 -16.50 19.41 -6.43
C ILE A 107 -16.19 19.56 -4.94
N LEU A 108 -15.24 18.86 -4.33
CA LEU A 108 -15.00 19.03 -2.89
C LEU A 108 -14.42 20.41 -2.55
N ILE A 109 -13.67 21.02 -3.48
CA ILE A 109 -13.23 22.42 -3.42
C ILE A 109 -14.41 23.35 -3.76
N GLY A 110 -15.17 23.08 -4.84
CA GLY A 110 -16.31 23.92 -5.24
C GLY A 110 -17.54 23.86 -4.31
N TRP A 111 -17.69 22.80 -3.52
CA TRP A 111 -18.78 22.59 -2.57
C TRP A 111 -18.47 23.23 -1.22
N THR A 112 -17.20 23.20 -0.80
CA THR A 112 -16.75 23.92 0.41
C THR A 112 -16.78 25.43 0.21
N ASP A 113 -16.48 25.93 -0.99
CA ASP A 113 -16.54 27.37 -1.29
C ASP A 113 -17.96 27.94 -1.24
N ASN A 114 -18.97 27.16 -1.63
CA ASN A 114 -20.37 27.62 -1.73
C ASN A 114 -21.22 27.38 -0.47
N HIS A 115 -20.72 26.69 0.56
CA HIS A 115 -21.50 26.43 1.78
C HIS A 115 -21.13 27.43 2.89
N PRO A 116 -22.00 28.42 3.21
CA PRO A 116 -21.65 29.53 4.09
C PRO A 116 -21.31 29.09 5.53
N ILE A 117 -21.85 27.94 5.96
CA ILE A 117 -21.57 27.36 7.28
C ILE A 117 -20.17 26.76 7.34
N LEU A 118 -19.74 26.02 6.32
CA LEU A 118 -18.42 25.38 6.29
C LEU A 118 -17.33 26.44 6.17
N ASN A 119 -17.51 27.45 5.32
CA ASN A 119 -16.58 28.56 5.17
C ASN A 119 -16.39 29.33 6.51
N ARG A 120 -17.47 29.52 7.27
CA ARG A 120 -17.41 30.17 8.60
C ARG A 120 -16.70 29.33 9.65
N ILE A 121 -16.82 28.00 9.60
CA ILE A 121 -16.15 27.08 10.53
C ILE A 121 -14.66 26.94 10.16
N MET A 122 -14.35 26.83 8.87
CA MET A 122 -12.98 26.75 8.36
C MET A 122 -12.19 28.03 8.67
N LYS A 123 -12.76 29.22 8.44
CA LYS A 123 -12.13 30.50 8.78
C LYS A 123 -11.84 30.67 10.28
N ARG A 124 -12.51 29.94 11.17
CA ARG A 124 -12.39 30.12 12.63
C ARG A 124 -11.43 29.14 13.29
N SER A 125 -10.97 28.11 12.58
CA SER A 125 -10.37 26.91 13.17
C SER A 125 -8.89 26.70 12.79
N SER A 126 -8.31 27.53 11.93
CA SER A 126 -7.10 27.14 11.22
C SER A 126 -6.10 28.26 10.96
N GLU A 127 -6.03 29.27 11.83
CA GLU A 127 -4.87 30.15 11.79
C GLU A 127 -3.68 29.39 12.38
N CYS A 128 -2.77 28.98 11.49
CA CYS A 128 -1.46 28.51 11.92
C CYS A 128 -0.84 29.58 12.83
N PRO A 129 -0.26 29.19 13.98
CA PRO A 129 0.25 30.15 14.94
C PRO A 129 1.23 31.10 14.24
N ALA A 130 1.04 32.40 14.43
CA ALA A 130 1.94 33.40 13.88
C ALA A 130 3.30 33.28 14.57
N VAL A 131 4.23 32.55 13.94
CA VAL A 131 5.61 32.47 14.38
C VAL A 131 6.34 33.71 13.86
N ASP A 132 6.87 34.52 14.77
CA ASP A 132 7.74 35.64 14.40
C ASP A 132 9.10 35.10 13.97
N ILE A 133 9.38 35.17 12.67
CA ILE A 133 10.62 34.66 12.08
C ILE A 133 11.80 35.60 12.40
N SER A 134 11.51 36.83 12.83
CA SER A 134 12.51 37.87 13.13
C SER A 134 13.40 37.50 14.32
N GLU A 135 12.90 36.69 15.25
CA GLU A 135 13.63 36.22 16.43
C GLU A 135 14.45 34.95 16.17
N MET A 136 14.30 34.32 14.99
CA MET A 136 14.94 33.05 14.66
C MET A 136 16.24 33.21 13.87
N PRO A 137 17.22 32.30 14.05
CA PRO A 137 18.46 32.34 13.28
C PRO A 137 18.20 32.05 11.79
N VAL A 138 18.93 32.75 10.91
CA VAL A 138 18.72 32.75 9.44
C VAL A 138 18.77 31.35 8.82
N ASN A 139 19.54 30.43 9.42
CA ASN A 139 19.64 29.04 8.95
C ASN A 139 18.34 28.22 9.17
N GLN A 140 17.40 28.70 9.98
CA GLN A 140 16.12 28.02 10.26
C GLN A 140 14.95 28.60 9.48
N HIS A 141 15.12 29.76 8.82
CA HIS A 141 14.03 30.47 8.13
C HIS A 141 13.37 29.61 7.05
N SER A 142 14.18 28.95 6.21
CA SER A 142 13.68 28.09 5.13
C SER A 142 12.87 26.88 5.64
N ALA A 143 13.29 26.28 6.76
CA ALA A 143 12.60 25.16 7.37
C ALA A 143 11.25 25.60 7.96
N VAL A 144 11.24 26.71 8.70
CA VAL A 144 10.03 27.28 9.31
C VAL A 144 9.04 27.75 8.25
N GLU A 145 9.51 28.33 7.15
CA GLU A 145 8.67 28.71 6.02
C GLU A 145 8.02 27.49 5.35
N SER A 146 8.77 26.39 5.17
CA SER A 146 8.22 25.15 4.63
C SER A 146 7.16 24.52 5.55
N LEU A 147 7.38 24.59 6.87
CA LEU A 147 6.44 24.11 7.88
C LEU A 147 5.19 24.99 7.94
N LYS A 148 5.34 26.31 7.82
CA LYS A 148 4.21 27.24 7.73
C LYS A 148 3.35 26.91 6.51
N LYS A 149 3.97 26.73 5.35
CA LYS A 149 3.29 26.33 4.11
C LYS A 149 2.57 24.99 4.23
N GLN A 150 3.15 24.01 4.92
CA GLN A 150 2.49 22.72 5.19
C GLN A 150 1.36 22.86 6.20
N CYS A 151 1.53 23.66 7.23
CA CYS A 151 0.50 23.95 8.21
C CYS A 151 -0.71 24.59 7.51
N ASP A 152 -0.50 25.64 6.71
CA ASP A 152 -1.56 26.31 5.97
C ASP A 152 -2.34 25.32 5.10
N LYS A 153 -1.62 24.40 4.43
CA LYS A 153 -2.21 23.35 3.61
C LYS A 153 -3.02 22.32 4.41
N ASN A 154 -2.49 21.83 5.53
CA ASN A 154 -3.09 20.75 6.32
C ASN A 154 -4.16 21.24 7.31
N SER A 155 -4.19 22.54 7.60
CA SER A 155 -5.12 23.13 8.56
C SER A 155 -6.60 23.02 8.10
N GLY A 156 -6.83 23.02 6.79
CA GLY A 156 -8.13 22.71 6.17
C GLY A 156 -8.55 21.26 6.41
N ASP A 157 -7.63 20.30 6.20
CA ASP A 157 -7.90 18.87 6.33
C ASP A 157 -8.26 18.47 7.77
N LEU A 158 -7.54 19.03 8.76
CA LEU A 158 -7.82 18.80 10.18
C LEU A 158 -9.21 19.30 10.60
N THR A 159 -9.64 20.42 10.02
CA THR A 159 -10.96 21.01 10.30
C THR A 159 -12.07 20.13 9.72
N LEU A 160 -11.86 19.61 8.51
CA LEU A 160 -12.79 18.69 7.86
C LEU A 160 -12.94 17.39 8.65
N LEU A 161 -11.82 16.82 9.12
CA LEU A 161 -11.83 15.61 9.95
C LEU A 161 -12.57 15.81 11.28
N LYS A 162 -12.31 16.92 12.00
CA LYS A 162 -13.03 17.24 13.25
C LYS A 162 -14.53 17.41 13.03
N THR A 163 -14.91 18.05 11.93
CA THR A 163 -16.32 18.25 11.56
C THR A 163 -16.98 16.90 11.26
N TYR A 164 -16.30 16.04 10.51
CA TYR A 164 -16.77 14.68 10.22
C TYR A 164 -16.97 13.84 11.48
N LEU A 165 -15.98 13.83 12.39
CA LEU A 165 -16.09 13.12 13.66
C LEU A 165 -17.24 13.64 14.54
N ARG A 166 -17.52 14.95 14.50
CA ARG A 166 -18.67 15.53 15.21
C ARG A 166 -19.99 15.06 14.60
N MET A 167 -20.12 15.07 13.26
CA MET A 167 -21.32 14.59 12.58
C MET A 167 -21.60 13.11 12.89
N ILE A 168 -20.57 12.25 12.94
CA ILE A 168 -20.74 10.85 13.35
C ILE A 168 -21.21 10.75 14.81
N LYS A 169 -20.60 11.51 15.72
CA LYS A 169 -20.96 11.48 17.14
C LYS A 169 -22.39 11.94 17.39
N ASP A 170 -22.85 12.95 16.67
CA ASP A 170 -24.17 13.55 16.86
C ASP A 170 -25.28 12.78 16.12
N GLY A 171 -24.96 12.11 15.00
CA GLY A 171 -25.88 11.25 14.25
C GLY A 171 -26.05 9.83 14.79
N ALA A 172 -25.30 9.45 15.82
CA ALA A 172 -25.38 8.13 16.48
C ALA A 172 -26.32 8.11 17.71
N LYS A 173 -27.22 9.09 17.82
CA LYS A 173 -28.29 9.18 18.83
C LYS A 173 -29.65 8.92 18.19
#